data_AF-M7NAK3-F1
#
_entry.id   AF-M7NAK3-F1
#
_cell.length_a   1.000
_cell.length_b   1.000
_cell.length_c   1.000
_cell.angle_alpha   90.00
_cell.angle_beta   90.00
_cell.angle_gamma   90.00
#
_symmetry.space_group_name_H-M   'P 1'
#
loop_
_entity.id
_entity.type
_entity.pdbx_description
1 polymer ?
#
loop_
_entity_poly.entity_id
_entity_poly.type
_entity_poly.pdbx_seq_one_letter_code
_entity_poly.pdbx_strand_id
1 'polypeptide(L)'
;MSTRICQKTGLALVQGPVAGYRIANATYGALNPEKRHDDGLRDDWSRWDTPGRTVYIADTLETAFRECLAWTRMVPSHQKKLSRLAALWDMDPDDVMREVAADFEKLGHMQPGHLPFSWRDSRLIHGVQVPESSGPWVDMEDQATLDALSLRASAGIKAITGREEIDRHGILQ
;
A
#
# COMPACT_ATOMS: atom_id res chain seq x y z
N MET A 1 -4.35 -20.80 -11.22
CA MET A 1 -5.29 -21.07 -10.10
C MET A 1 -6.71 -20.99 -10.64
N SER A 2 -7.65 -21.79 -10.16
CA SER A 2 -9.04 -21.73 -10.63
C SER A 2 -9.76 -20.59 -9.92
N THR A 3 -10.11 -19.53 -10.64
CA THR A 3 -10.93 -18.42 -10.14
C THR A 3 -12.41 -18.78 -10.23
N ARG A 4 -13.18 -18.51 -9.18
CA ARG A 4 -14.63 -18.70 -9.14
C ARG A 4 -15.33 -17.38 -8.84
N ILE A 5 -16.36 -17.02 -9.60
CA ILE A 5 -17.16 -15.83 -9.28
C ILE A 5 -18.24 -16.17 -8.24
N CYS A 6 -18.31 -15.36 -7.19
CA CYS A 6 -19.40 -15.41 -6.22
C CYS A 6 -20.68 -14.85 -6.84
N GLN A 7 -21.67 -15.70 -7.09
CA GLN A 7 -22.93 -15.30 -7.73
C GLN A 7 -23.74 -14.25 -6.94
N LYS A 8 -23.51 -14.15 -5.62
CA LYS A 8 -24.20 -13.17 -4.77
C LYS A 8 -23.56 -11.79 -4.79
N THR A 9 -22.22 -11.73 -4.86
CA THR A 9 -21.47 -10.47 -4.70
C THR A 9 -20.77 -10.01 -5.96
N GLY A 10 -20.64 -10.87 -6.98
CA GLY A 10 -19.85 -10.64 -8.18
C GLY A 10 -18.34 -10.75 -7.98
N LEU A 11 -17.87 -10.98 -6.74
CA LEU A 11 -16.44 -11.01 -6.43
C LEU A 11 -15.77 -12.28 -6.95
N ALA A 12 -14.56 -12.13 -7.50
CA ALA A 12 -13.70 -13.23 -7.88
C ALA A 12 -13.07 -13.87 -6.63
N LEU A 13 -13.19 -15.18 -6.52
CA LEU A 13 -12.70 -15.98 -5.40
C LEU A 13 -11.57 -16.91 -5.84
N VAL A 14 -10.48 -16.93 -5.08
CA VAL A 14 -9.31 -17.80 -5.27
C VAL A 14 -9.00 -18.57 -3.98
N GLN A 15 -8.25 -19.65 -4.08
CA GLN A 15 -7.98 -20.55 -2.93
C GLN A 15 -6.89 -20.04 -1.97
N GLY A 16 -6.15 -18.99 -2.33
CA GLY A 16 -4.96 -18.60 -1.59
C GLY A 16 -4.65 -17.11 -1.70
N PRO A 17 -3.53 -16.67 -1.11
CA PRO A 17 -2.47 -17.50 -0.52
C PRO A 17 -2.80 -18.05 0.87
N VAL A 18 -2.48 -19.32 1.16
CA VAL A 18 -2.65 -19.94 2.49
C VAL A 18 -1.41 -19.84 3.39
N ALA A 19 -0.32 -19.26 2.87
CA ALA A 19 0.90 -19.02 3.62
C ALA A 19 1.59 -17.77 3.10
N GLY A 20 2.40 -17.12 3.94
CA GLY A 20 3.19 -15.98 3.53
C GLY A 20 4.11 -15.45 4.62
N TYR A 21 4.70 -14.30 4.33
CA TYR A 21 5.63 -13.59 5.18
C TYR A 21 5.02 -12.26 5.61
N ARG A 22 5.22 -11.93 6.88
CA ARG A 22 4.88 -10.64 7.46
C ARG A 22 6.11 -10.07 8.15
N ILE A 23 6.39 -8.80 7.89
CA ILE A 23 7.40 -8.06 8.63
C ILE A 23 6.65 -7.07 9.52
N ALA A 24 6.82 -7.21 10.82
CA ALA A 24 6.11 -6.38 11.79
C ALA A 24 7.03 -5.98 12.93
N ASN A 25 6.66 -4.92 13.63
CA ASN A 25 7.36 -4.51 14.84
C ASN A 25 7.24 -5.63 15.90
N ALA A 26 8.36 -5.99 16.51
CA ALA A 26 8.49 -7.11 17.45
C ALA A 26 7.49 -7.02 18.62
N THR A 27 7.10 -5.82 19.02
CA THR A 27 6.19 -5.57 20.14
C THR A 27 4.75 -6.05 19.86
N TYR A 28 4.34 -6.16 18.59
CA TYR A 28 2.95 -6.47 18.22
C TYR A 28 2.71 -7.93 17.81
N GLY A 29 3.70 -8.81 17.96
CA GLY A 29 3.59 -10.21 17.56
C GLY A 29 3.20 -10.42 16.09
N ALA A 30 3.05 -11.68 15.66
CA ALA A 30 2.76 -11.98 14.26
C ALA A 30 1.35 -11.56 13.82
N LEU A 31 0.35 -11.60 14.72
CA LEU A 31 -1.08 -11.48 14.37
C LEU A 31 -1.85 -10.45 15.22
N ASN A 32 -1.16 -9.53 15.90
CA ASN A 32 -1.82 -8.54 16.76
C ASN A 32 -1.52 -7.08 16.33
N PRO A 33 -1.79 -6.71 15.05
CA PRO A 33 -1.74 -5.31 14.62
C PRO A 33 -2.80 -4.49 15.38
N GLU A 34 -2.63 -3.17 15.44
CA GLU A 34 -3.60 -2.26 16.03
C GLU A 34 -5.03 -2.51 15.53
N LYS A 35 -6.00 -2.36 16.43
CA LYS A 35 -7.41 -2.53 16.08
C LYS A 35 -7.94 -1.22 15.51
N ARG A 36 -8.47 -1.26 14.29
CA ARG A 36 -9.14 -0.15 13.63
C ARG A 36 -10.60 -0.06 14.10
N HIS A 37 -11.02 1.16 14.43
CA HIS A 37 -12.38 1.50 14.85
C HIS A 37 -13.16 2.11 13.69
N ASP A 38 -14.48 1.87 13.65
CA ASP A 38 -15.35 2.29 12.54
C ASP A 38 -16.12 3.59 12.84
N ASP A 39 -15.57 4.44 13.71
CA ASP A 39 -16.26 5.60 14.30
C ASP A 39 -15.62 6.95 13.92
N GLY A 40 -14.67 6.97 12.99
CA GLY A 40 -13.92 8.19 12.68
C GLY A 40 -13.35 8.29 11.26
N LEU A 41 -12.53 9.32 11.07
CA LEU A 41 -11.73 9.54 9.86
C LEU A 41 -10.72 8.40 9.70
N ARG A 42 -10.51 7.96 8.45
CA ARG A 42 -9.67 6.80 8.09
C ARG A 42 -8.33 7.22 7.50
N ASP A 43 -7.83 8.40 7.87
CA ASP A 43 -6.65 9.00 7.25
C ASP A 43 -5.36 8.23 7.56
N ASP A 44 -5.35 7.46 8.65
CA ASP A 44 -4.23 6.62 9.08
C ASP A 44 -4.39 5.14 8.66
N TRP A 45 -5.43 4.81 7.88
CA TRP A 45 -5.67 3.46 7.39
C TRP A 45 -4.77 3.15 6.19
N SER A 46 -4.29 1.91 6.16
CA SER A 46 -3.65 1.37 4.97
C SER A 46 -4.68 0.97 3.91
N ARG A 47 -4.19 0.71 2.68
CA ARG A 47 -5.01 0.50 1.46
C ARG A 47 -6.19 -0.46 1.66
N TRP A 48 -5.98 -1.54 2.40
CA TRP A 48 -6.96 -2.62 2.58
C TRP A 48 -7.40 -2.80 4.03
N ASP A 49 -7.21 -1.78 4.87
CA ASP A 49 -7.66 -1.87 6.26
C ASP A 49 -9.18 -1.99 6.31
N THR A 50 -9.64 -2.85 7.22
CA THR A 50 -11.05 -2.99 7.59
C THR A 50 -11.24 -2.74 9.08
N PRO A 51 -12.45 -2.42 9.56
CA PRO A 51 -12.73 -2.44 10.98
C PRO A 51 -12.27 -3.75 11.63
N GLY A 52 -11.66 -3.68 12.81
CA GLY A 52 -11.02 -4.84 13.44
C GLY A 52 -9.50 -4.84 13.24
N ARG A 53 -8.91 -6.01 12.99
CA ARG A 53 -7.44 -6.16 12.85
C ARG A 53 -7.10 -6.67 11.45
N THR A 54 -6.29 -5.90 10.72
CA THR A 54 -5.88 -6.24 9.35
C THR A 54 -4.45 -6.75 9.35
N VAL A 55 -4.24 -7.95 8.81
CA VAL A 55 -2.91 -8.56 8.67
C VAL A 55 -2.51 -8.59 7.20
N TYR A 56 -1.46 -7.83 6.88
CA TYR A 56 -0.79 -7.93 5.58
C TYR A 56 0.25 -9.04 5.61
N ILE A 57 0.20 -9.90 4.61
CA ILE A 57 1.18 -10.94 4.31
C ILE A 57 1.54 -10.86 2.83
N ALA A 58 2.76 -11.24 2.47
CA ALA A 58 3.17 -11.44 1.08
C ALA A 58 3.58 -12.89 0.84
N ASP A 59 3.41 -13.37 -0.38
CA ASP A 59 3.79 -14.71 -0.80
C ASP A 59 5.31 -14.97 -0.69
N THR A 60 6.11 -13.93 -0.91
CA THR A 60 7.57 -13.96 -0.80
C THR A 60 8.08 -12.97 0.24
N LEU A 61 9.22 -13.31 0.84
CA LEU A 61 9.91 -12.42 1.78
C LEU A 61 10.37 -11.12 1.10
N GLU A 62 10.77 -11.19 -0.17
CA GLU A 62 11.16 -10.01 -0.95
C GLU A 62 9.99 -9.03 -1.09
N THR A 63 8.81 -9.51 -1.49
CA THR A 63 7.61 -8.68 -1.58
C THR A 63 7.25 -8.09 -0.22
N ALA A 64 7.32 -8.88 0.87
CA ALA A 64 7.09 -8.36 2.22
C ALA A 64 8.04 -7.21 2.59
N PHE A 65 9.34 -7.34 2.27
CA PHE A 65 10.30 -6.26 2.48
C PHE A 65 9.99 -5.03 1.62
N ARG A 66 9.71 -5.22 0.32
CA ARG A 66 9.38 -4.11 -0.58
C ARG A 66 8.19 -3.29 -0.09
N GLU A 67 7.15 -3.95 0.42
CA GLU A 67 5.98 -3.28 1.00
C GLU A 67 6.35 -2.49 2.27
N CYS A 68 7.12 -3.08 3.20
CA CYS A 68 7.54 -2.38 4.41
C CYS A 68 8.53 -1.23 4.18
N LEU A 69 9.17 -1.21 3.01
CA LEU A 69 10.13 -0.18 2.57
C LEU A 69 9.54 0.81 1.56
N ALA A 70 8.25 0.69 1.22
CA ALA A 70 7.62 1.52 0.21
C ALA A 70 7.76 3.03 0.49
N TRP A 71 7.75 3.43 1.76
CA TRP A 71 7.89 4.83 2.20
C TRP A 71 9.29 5.43 1.98
N THR A 72 10.35 4.61 1.97
CA THR A 72 11.74 5.09 1.77
C THR A 72 12.17 4.99 0.30
N ARG A 73 11.37 4.33 -0.55
CA ARG A 73 11.69 4.12 -1.96
C ARG A 73 11.74 5.44 -2.73
N MET A 74 12.79 5.63 -3.51
CA MET A 74 12.83 6.63 -4.58
C MET A 74 11.89 6.23 -5.72
N VAL A 75 10.87 7.04 -5.98
CA VAL A 75 9.88 6.82 -7.05
C VAL A 75 10.15 7.75 -8.25
N PRO A 76 9.62 7.46 -9.46
CA PRO A 76 9.86 8.29 -10.64
C PRO A 76 9.49 9.77 -10.48
N SER A 77 8.51 10.09 -9.61
CA SER A 77 8.17 11.48 -9.30
C SER A 77 9.28 12.22 -8.56
N HIS A 78 10.12 11.53 -7.78
CA HIS A 78 11.32 12.12 -7.15
C HIS A 78 12.37 12.47 -8.21
N GLN A 79 12.61 11.57 -9.18
CA GLN A 79 13.50 11.85 -10.31
C GLN A 79 13.04 13.07 -11.10
N LYS A 80 11.74 13.17 -11.40
CA LYS A 80 11.16 14.36 -12.06
C LYS A 80 11.37 15.66 -11.26
N LYS A 81 11.34 15.60 -9.92
CA LYS A 81 11.62 16.76 -9.06
C LYS A 81 13.10 17.14 -9.11
N LEU A 82 14.01 16.17 -9.05
CA LEU A 82 15.45 16.39 -9.19
C LEU A 82 15.79 17.02 -10.54
N SER A 83 15.26 16.50 -11.65
CA SER A 83 15.50 17.08 -12.98
C SER A 83 14.99 18.51 -13.12
N ARG A 84 13.88 18.86 -12.45
CA ARG A 84 13.38 20.25 -12.43
C ARG A 84 14.29 21.18 -11.65
N LEU A 85 14.84 20.70 -10.54
CA LEU A 85 15.78 21.47 -9.71
C LEU A 85 17.11 21.66 -10.43
N ALA A 86 17.61 20.61 -11.10
CA ALA A 86 18.76 20.64 -11.99
C ALA A 86 18.62 21.71 -13.08
N ALA A 87 17.47 21.76 -13.78
CA ALA A 87 17.20 22.79 -14.77
C ALA A 87 17.13 24.21 -14.16
N LEU A 88 16.66 24.36 -12.92
CA LEU A 88 16.59 25.65 -12.24
C LEU A 88 17.98 26.15 -11.81
N TRP A 89 18.86 25.24 -11.43
CA TRP A 89 20.21 25.54 -10.94
C TRP A 89 21.28 25.49 -12.03
N ASP A 90 20.91 25.13 -13.26
CA ASP A 90 21.82 24.91 -14.38
C ASP A 90 22.92 23.87 -14.04
N MET A 91 22.48 22.75 -13.44
CA MET A 91 23.33 21.67 -12.95
C MET A 91 22.91 20.32 -13.52
N ASP A 92 23.78 19.32 -13.46
CA ASP A 92 23.40 17.93 -13.72
C ASP A 92 22.52 17.38 -12.57
N PRO A 93 21.50 16.54 -12.84
CA PRO A 93 20.70 15.91 -11.78
C PRO A 93 21.52 15.15 -10.72
N ASP A 94 22.64 14.53 -11.10
CA ASP A 94 23.53 13.85 -10.16
C ASP A 94 24.26 14.85 -9.26
N ASP A 95 24.66 16.02 -9.79
CA ASP A 95 25.24 17.11 -8.99
C ASP A 95 24.24 17.65 -7.97
N VAL A 96 22.99 17.85 -8.39
CA VAL A 96 21.92 18.28 -7.48
C VAL A 96 21.69 17.27 -6.37
N MET A 97 21.68 15.97 -6.69
CA MET A 97 21.54 14.93 -5.68
C MET A 97 22.71 14.93 -4.68
N ARG A 98 23.94 15.24 -5.13
CA ARG A 98 25.11 15.38 -4.25
C ARG A 98 24.98 16.57 -3.30
N GLU A 99 24.51 17.72 -3.78
CA GLU A 99 24.26 18.90 -2.95
C GLU A 99 23.16 18.63 -1.90
N VAL A 100 22.04 18.04 -2.32
CA VAL A 100 20.97 17.63 -1.40
C VAL A 100 21.51 16.67 -0.35
N ALA A 101 22.40 15.74 -0.75
CA ALA A 101 23.01 14.83 0.20
C ALA A 101 23.94 15.54 1.19
N ALA A 102 24.79 16.45 0.72
CA ALA A 102 25.67 17.23 1.58
C ALA A 102 24.87 18.07 2.61
N ASP A 103 23.75 18.66 2.21
CA ASP A 103 22.86 19.40 3.10
C ASP A 103 22.24 18.50 4.18
N PHE A 104 21.74 17.32 3.80
CA PHE A 104 21.22 16.36 4.76
C PHE A 104 22.28 15.92 5.77
N GLU A 105 23.51 15.66 5.32
CA GLU A 105 24.62 15.30 6.21
C GLU A 105 24.96 16.44 7.17
N LYS A 106 25.09 17.67 6.66
CA LYS A 106 25.36 18.87 7.46
C LYS A 106 24.29 19.12 8.52
N LEU A 107 23.03 18.81 8.21
CA LEU A 107 21.90 18.94 9.13
C LEU A 107 21.75 17.74 10.07
N GLY A 108 22.60 16.72 9.96
CA GLY A 108 22.51 15.49 10.76
C GLY A 108 21.30 14.63 10.41
N HIS A 109 20.75 14.79 9.21
CA HIS A 109 19.63 14.00 8.70
C HIS A 109 20.10 12.78 7.92
N MET A 110 19.27 11.74 7.94
CA MET A 110 19.50 10.53 7.18
C MET A 110 19.15 10.75 5.70
N GLN A 111 20.05 10.33 4.81
CA GLN A 111 19.89 10.48 3.36
C GLN A 111 18.63 9.77 2.83
N PRO A 112 18.01 10.28 1.75
CA PRO A 112 16.95 9.56 1.05
C PRO A 112 17.35 8.12 0.69
N GLY A 113 16.44 7.17 0.86
CA GLY A 113 16.69 5.75 0.61
C GLY A 113 17.49 5.01 1.69
N HIS A 114 17.99 5.70 2.72
CA HIS A 114 18.59 5.04 3.88
C HIS A 114 17.52 4.57 4.87
N LEU A 115 17.87 3.55 5.65
CA LEU A 115 17.01 2.97 6.67
C LEU A 115 17.56 3.22 8.06
N PRO A 116 16.76 3.76 9.00
CA PRO A 116 17.17 3.91 10.38
C PRO A 116 17.53 2.56 10.99
N PHE A 117 18.61 2.54 11.77
CA PHE A 117 19.01 1.35 12.54
C PHE A 117 17.86 0.83 13.41
N SER A 118 17.12 1.74 14.06
CA SER A 118 15.94 1.42 14.86
C SER A 118 14.83 0.72 14.06
N TRP A 119 14.70 0.99 12.75
CA TRP A 119 13.74 0.30 11.89
C TRP A 119 14.11 -1.17 11.74
N ARG A 120 15.40 -1.46 11.53
CA ARG A 120 15.95 -2.81 11.37
C ARG A 120 15.79 -3.62 12.66
N ASP A 121 16.13 -3.02 13.78
CA ASP A 121 16.17 -3.72 15.08
C ASP A 121 14.79 -3.92 15.70
N SER A 122 13.84 -3.04 15.38
CA SER A 122 12.48 -3.14 15.94
C SER A 122 11.59 -4.17 15.24
N ARG A 123 12.04 -4.83 14.17
CA ARG A 123 11.18 -5.68 13.33
C ARG A 123 11.64 -7.12 13.27
N LEU A 124 10.65 -8.02 13.22
CA LEU A 124 10.85 -9.45 13.03
C LEU A 124 10.22 -9.91 11.72
N ILE A 125 10.80 -10.96 11.16
CA ILE A 125 10.21 -11.71 10.04
C ILE A 125 9.35 -12.82 10.65
N HIS A 126 8.06 -12.84 10.29
CA HIS A 126 7.11 -13.85 10.70
C HIS A 126 6.69 -14.67 9.48
N GLY A 127 6.87 -15.99 9.55
CA GLY A 127 6.14 -16.91 8.68
C GLY A 127 4.72 -17.08 9.19
N VAL A 128 3.73 -16.84 8.34
CA VAL A 128 2.31 -16.92 8.66
C VAL A 128 1.69 -18.05 7.85
N GLN A 129 0.97 -18.93 8.55
CA GLN A 129 0.14 -19.97 7.94
C GLN A 129 -1.32 -19.60 8.18
N VAL A 130 -2.08 -19.50 7.10
CA VAL A 130 -3.53 -19.28 7.13
C VAL A 130 -4.19 -20.64 6.92
N PRO A 131 -5.00 -21.11 7.89
CA PRO A 131 -5.67 -22.40 7.75
C PRO A 131 -6.55 -22.46 6.49
N GLU A 132 -6.56 -23.58 5.79
CA GLU A 132 -7.47 -23.78 4.65
C GLU A 132 -8.95 -23.63 5.05
N SER A 133 -9.26 -23.90 6.32
CA SER A 133 -10.60 -23.67 6.91
C SER A 133 -11.02 -22.20 6.94
N SER A 134 -10.12 -21.25 6.69
CA SER A 134 -10.44 -19.81 6.58
C SER A 134 -11.25 -19.47 5.32
N GLY A 135 -11.36 -20.41 4.37
CA GLY A 135 -12.16 -20.24 3.17
C GLY A 135 -11.44 -19.50 2.04
N PRO A 136 -12.15 -19.18 0.95
CA PRO A 136 -11.55 -18.58 -0.22
C PRO A 136 -11.21 -17.10 0.00
N TRP A 137 -10.17 -16.66 -0.71
CA TRP A 137 -9.71 -15.28 -0.78
C TRP A 137 -10.44 -14.53 -1.89
N VAL A 138 -10.60 -13.22 -1.74
CA VAL A 138 -11.09 -12.36 -2.81
C VAL A 138 -9.89 -11.89 -3.63
N ASP A 139 -9.94 -12.12 -4.94
CA ASP A 139 -8.99 -11.53 -5.88
C ASP A 139 -9.41 -10.08 -6.15
N MET A 140 -8.65 -9.13 -5.59
CA MET A 140 -8.92 -7.70 -5.70
C MET A 140 -8.44 -7.08 -7.02
N GLU A 141 -7.69 -7.84 -7.83
CA GLU A 141 -7.16 -7.39 -9.13
C GLU A 141 -7.98 -7.96 -10.30
N ASP A 142 -8.77 -9.01 -10.07
CA ASP A 142 -9.67 -9.57 -11.09
C ASP A 142 -10.72 -8.55 -11.53
N GLN A 143 -10.95 -8.47 -12.85
CA GLN A 143 -11.88 -7.52 -13.45
C GLN A 143 -13.31 -7.67 -12.91
N ALA A 144 -13.78 -8.88 -12.63
CA ALA A 144 -15.12 -9.10 -12.09
C ALA A 144 -15.27 -8.47 -10.69
N THR A 145 -14.21 -8.54 -9.87
CA THR A 145 -14.17 -7.84 -8.57
C THR A 145 -14.20 -6.34 -8.76
N LEU A 146 -13.38 -5.79 -9.66
CA LEU A 146 -13.34 -4.35 -9.93
C LEU A 146 -14.68 -3.82 -10.44
N ASP A 147 -15.36 -4.57 -11.31
CA ASP A 147 -16.68 -4.23 -11.83
C ASP A 147 -17.74 -4.25 -10.72
N ALA A 148 -17.75 -5.32 -9.91
CA ALA A 148 -18.67 -5.47 -8.79
C ALA A 148 -18.51 -4.37 -7.74
N LEU A 149 -17.28 -3.97 -7.43
CA LEU A 149 -17.00 -2.86 -6.50
C LEU A 149 -17.37 -1.51 -7.11
N SER A 150 -17.06 -1.28 -8.39
CA SER A 150 -17.37 -0.02 -9.08
C SER A 150 -18.88 0.22 -9.15
N LEU A 151 -19.66 -0.78 -9.56
CA LEU A 151 -21.12 -0.69 -9.65
C LEU A 151 -21.78 -0.43 -8.29
N ARG A 152 -21.24 -1.01 -7.21
CA ARG A 152 -21.76 -0.82 -5.86
C ARG A 152 -21.34 0.50 -5.25
N ALA A 153 -20.14 0.99 -5.55
CA ALA A 153 -19.70 2.32 -5.16
C ALA A 153 -20.60 3.38 -5.82
N SER A 154 -20.83 3.29 -7.14
CA SER A 154 -21.72 4.18 -7.90
C SER A 154 -23.09 4.38 -7.25
N ALA A 155 -23.72 3.29 -6.77
CA ALA A 155 -25.01 3.35 -6.09
C ALA A 155 -25.01 4.14 -4.75
N GLY A 156 -23.84 4.51 -4.20
CA GLY A 156 -23.70 5.16 -2.90
C GLY A 156 -22.66 6.30 -2.81
N ILE A 157 -22.03 6.71 -3.92
CA ILE A 157 -20.95 7.74 -3.93
C ILE A 157 -21.41 9.04 -3.24
N LYS A 158 -22.65 9.46 -3.45
CA LYS A 158 -23.21 10.69 -2.85
C LYS A 158 -23.27 10.61 -1.32
N ALA A 159 -23.61 9.45 -0.77
CA ALA A 159 -23.75 9.25 0.67
C ALA A 159 -22.39 9.18 1.40
N ILE A 160 -21.34 8.72 0.70
CA ILE A 160 -20.02 8.48 1.32
C ILE A 160 -19.06 9.65 1.11
N THR A 161 -19.15 10.35 -0.02
CA THR A 161 -18.15 11.37 -0.41
C THR A 161 -18.71 12.79 -0.50
N GLY A 162 -20.03 12.96 -0.41
CA GLY A 162 -20.70 14.25 -0.63
C GLY A 162 -20.58 14.78 -2.07
N ARG A 163 -20.00 14.01 -3.00
CA ARG A 163 -19.87 14.36 -4.42
C ARG A 163 -20.94 13.62 -5.22
N GLU A 164 -21.54 14.29 -6.20
CA GLU A 164 -22.42 13.59 -7.16
C GLU A 164 -21.60 12.66 -8.04
N GLU A 165 -22.23 11.63 -8.62
CA GLU A 165 -21.59 10.76 -9.61
C GLU A 165 -20.93 11.63 -10.67
N ILE A 166 -19.64 11.39 -10.92
CA ILE A 166 -18.94 12.06 -12.02
C ILE A 166 -19.58 11.54 -13.31
N ASP A 167 -20.44 12.35 -13.92
CA ASP A 167 -21.01 12.05 -15.22
C ASP A 167 -19.87 11.97 -16.24
N ARG A 168 -19.62 10.74 -16.73
CA ARG A 168 -18.55 10.47 -17.70
C ARG A 168 -18.91 10.94 -19.12
N HIS A 169 -20.07 11.56 -19.33
CA HIS A 169 -20.50 12.04 -20.66
C HIS A 169 -20.01 13.45 -21.03
N GLY A 170 -19.21 14.11 -20.18
CA GLY A 170 -18.83 15.52 -20.37
C GLY A 170 -17.43 15.83 -20.92
N ILE A 171 -16.57 14.84 -21.22
CA ILE A 171 -15.17 15.11 -21.64
C ILE A 171 -14.97 14.71 -23.10
N LEU A 172 -15.71 15.35 -24.01
CA LEU A 172 -15.31 15.58 -25.40
C LEU A 172 -16.18 16.73 -25.96
N GLN A 173 -15.75 17.96 -25.71
CA GLN A 173 -15.93 19.10 -26.62
C GLN A 173 -14.67 19.96 -26.60
#